data_AF-U6DJE1-F1
#
_entry.id   AF-U6DJE1-F1
#
_cell.length_a   1.000
_cell.length_b   1.000
_cell.length_c   1.000
_cell.angle_alpha   90.00
_cell.angle_beta   90.00
_cell.angle_gamma   90.00
#
_symmetry.space_group_name_H-M   'P 1'
#
loop_
_entity.id
_entity.type
_entity.pdbx_description
1 polymer ?
#
loop_
_entity_poly.entity_id
_entity_poly.type
_entity_poly.pdbx_seq_one_letter_code
_entity_poly.pdbx_strand_id
1 'polypeptide(L)'
;GRRVRLPQSAGDLVRAHPPLEERARLLRGQSVQQVGPQGLLYVQQRELAVTSPKDGSISILGSDDATTCHIVVLRHTGNGATCLTHCDGTDTRAEVPLIMSSIKSFSDHAQCGRLEVHLVGGFSDDRQLSQKLTHQLLSEFDRQE
;
A
#
# COMPACT_ATOMS: atom_id res chain seq x y z
N GLY A 1 0.22 15.80 9.87
CA GLY A 1 -1.15 15.32 9.59
C GLY A 1 -1.95 15.24 10.89
N ARG A 2 -3.25 14.95 10.84
CA ARG A 2 -4.06 14.59 12.03
C ARG A 2 -4.31 13.08 12.02
N ARG A 3 -4.39 12.46 13.19
CA ARG A 3 -4.69 11.02 13.30
C ARG A 3 -6.09 10.73 12.76
N VAL A 4 -6.21 9.64 12.01
CA VAL A 4 -7.48 9.15 11.48
C VAL A 4 -8.30 8.53 12.62
N ARG A 5 -9.61 8.80 12.69
CA ARG A 5 -10.49 8.15 13.67
C ARG A 5 -11.03 6.85 13.08
N LEU A 6 -10.80 5.71 13.73
CA LEU A 6 -11.31 4.40 13.29
C LEU A 6 -12.29 3.82 14.33
N PRO A 7 -13.27 2.99 13.92
CA PRO A 7 -13.55 2.57 12.53
C PRO A 7 -14.29 3.66 11.75
N GLN A 8 -13.99 3.78 10.45
CA GLN A 8 -14.77 4.55 9.48
C GLN A 8 -14.67 3.88 8.11
N SER A 9 -15.65 4.10 7.23
CA SER A 9 -15.59 3.58 5.86
C SER A 9 -14.51 4.32 5.05
N ALA A 10 -13.93 3.66 4.03
CA ALA A 10 -13.00 4.33 3.11
C ALA A 10 -13.66 5.52 2.39
N GLY A 11 -14.96 5.40 2.05
CA GLY A 11 -15.71 6.48 1.42
C GLY A 11 -15.85 7.72 2.30
N ASP A 12 -16.15 7.54 3.59
CA ASP A 12 -16.21 8.65 4.55
C ASP A 12 -14.84 9.31 4.75
N LEU A 13 -13.79 8.48 4.86
CA LEU A 13 -12.43 8.98 4.98
C LEU A 13 -12.02 9.84 3.77
N VAL A 14 -12.31 9.36 2.56
CA VAL A 14 -11.99 10.08 1.32
C VAL A 14 -12.78 11.39 1.23
N ARG A 15 -14.10 11.37 1.49
CA ARG A 15 -14.95 12.58 1.48
C ARG A 15 -14.54 13.61 2.53
N ALA A 16 -14.06 13.17 3.69
CA ALA A 16 -13.62 14.07 4.75
C ALA A 16 -12.26 14.74 4.45
N HIS A 17 -11.52 14.26 3.44
CA HIS A 17 -10.16 14.69 3.15
C HIS A 17 -9.97 14.98 1.64
N PRO A 18 -10.13 16.24 1.19
CA PRO A 18 -10.00 16.60 -0.23
C PRO A 18 -8.71 16.12 -0.92
N PRO A 19 -7.52 16.08 -0.27
CA PRO A 19 -6.33 15.51 -0.89
C PRO A 19 -6.43 14.01 -1.21
N LEU A 20 -7.19 13.23 -0.43
CA LEU A 20 -7.45 11.82 -0.72
C LEU A 20 -8.44 11.66 -1.87
N GLU A 21 -9.50 12.48 -1.89
CA GLU A 21 -10.48 12.49 -2.97
C GLU A 21 -9.83 12.80 -4.32
N GLU A 22 -9.01 13.84 -4.38
CA GLU A 22 -8.32 14.23 -5.61
C GLU A 22 -7.35 13.15 -6.09
N ARG A 23 -6.57 12.54 -5.18
CA ARG A 23 -5.66 11.43 -5.53
C ARG A 23 -6.42 10.22 -6.04
N ALA A 24 -7.54 9.86 -5.42
CA ALA A 24 -8.38 8.75 -5.85
C ALA A 24 -9.03 9.03 -7.22
N ARG A 25 -9.45 10.27 -7.48
CA ARG A 25 -9.99 10.71 -8.77
C ARG A 25 -8.93 10.62 -9.86
N LEU A 26 -7.73 11.14 -9.61
CA LEU A 26 -6.62 11.11 -10.57
C LEU A 26 -6.19 9.67 -10.88
N LEU A 27 -6.02 8.82 -9.86
CA LEU A 27 -5.62 7.42 -10.05
C LEU A 27 -6.62 6.66 -10.94
N ARG A 28 -7.94 6.80 -10.67
CA ARG A 28 -8.99 6.16 -11.49
C ARG A 28 -9.10 6.75 -12.90
N GLY A 29 -8.61 7.96 -13.12
CA GLY A 29 -8.65 8.64 -14.42
C GLY A 29 -7.45 8.31 -15.33
N GLN A 30 -6.46 7.56 -14.83
CA GLN A 30 -5.30 7.17 -15.63
C GLN A 30 -5.65 6.03 -16.59
N SER A 31 -5.06 6.05 -17.79
CA SER A 31 -5.07 4.90 -18.69
C SER A 31 -4.16 3.80 -18.13
N VAL A 32 -4.63 2.55 -18.15
CA VAL A 32 -3.80 1.39 -17.79
C VAL A 32 -2.57 1.32 -18.71
N GLN A 33 -1.39 1.14 -18.11
CA GLN A 33 -0.14 1.00 -18.83
C GLN A 33 0.27 -0.47 -18.92
N GLN A 34 0.67 -0.91 -20.11
CA GLN A 34 1.34 -2.21 -20.26
C GLN A 34 2.80 -2.07 -19.86
N VAL A 35 3.15 -2.61 -18.70
CA VAL A 35 4.52 -2.57 -18.18
C VAL A 35 5.29 -3.79 -18.67
N GLY A 36 6.41 -3.56 -19.37
CA GLY A 36 7.28 -4.63 -19.84
C GLY A 36 8.16 -5.23 -18.72
N PRO A 37 8.86 -6.35 -18.99
CA PRO A 37 9.61 -7.07 -17.96
C PRO A 37 10.92 -6.37 -17.53
N GLN A 38 11.40 -5.39 -18.30
CA GLN A 38 12.68 -4.74 -18.03
C GLN A 38 12.65 -3.97 -16.71
N GLY A 39 13.45 -4.42 -15.74
CA GLY A 39 13.54 -3.79 -14.42
C GLY A 39 12.26 -3.91 -13.59
N LEU A 40 11.33 -4.79 -13.96
CA LEU A 40 10.11 -5.09 -13.22
C LEU A 40 10.34 -6.25 -12.25
N LEU A 41 9.98 -6.04 -10.99
CA LEU A 41 9.74 -7.12 -10.03
C LEU A 41 8.23 -7.23 -9.81
N TYR A 42 7.65 -8.28 -10.37
CA TYR A 42 6.23 -8.60 -10.18
C TYR A 42 6.03 -9.33 -8.85
N VAL A 43 5.04 -8.91 -8.08
CA VAL A 43 4.71 -9.43 -6.75
C VAL A 43 3.34 -10.10 -6.84
N GLN A 44 3.29 -11.41 -6.58
CA GLN A 44 2.03 -12.15 -6.59
C GLN A 44 1.22 -11.90 -5.31
N GLN A 45 -0.03 -12.38 -5.32
CA GLN A 45 -0.87 -12.40 -4.13
C GLN A 45 -0.14 -13.11 -2.97
N ARG A 46 -0.19 -12.51 -1.77
CA ARG A 46 0.50 -12.93 -0.54
C ARG A 46 2.03 -12.82 -0.58
N GLU A 47 2.59 -12.20 -1.60
CA GLU A 47 4.02 -11.88 -1.64
C GLU A 47 4.27 -10.44 -1.19
N LEU A 48 5.54 -10.18 -0.84
CA LEU A 48 6.04 -8.88 -0.44
C LEU A 48 7.41 -8.68 -1.08
N ALA A 49 7.62 -7.51 -1.66
CA ALA A 49 8.92 -7.08 -2.15
C ALA A 49 9.24 -5.69 -1.59
N VAL A 50 10.51 -5.49 -1.24
CA VAL A 50 11.03 -4.18 -0.84
C VAL A 50 12.35 -3.92 -1.55
N THR A 51 12.49 -2.72 -2.09
CA THR A 51 13.73 -2.25 -2.71
C THR A 51 13.94 -0.77 -2.41
N SER A 52 15.02 -0.19 -2.90
CA SER A 52 15.32 1.24 -2.79
C SER A 52 16.00 1.74 -4.06
N PRO A 53 16.12 3.07 -4.26
CA PRO A 53 16.82 3.62 -5.43
C PRO A 53 18.30 3.22 -5.55
N LYS A 54 18.88 2.59 -4.52
CA LYS A 54 20.24 2.05 -4.56
C LYS A 54 20.33 0.72 -5.32
N ASP A 55 19.21 0.03 -5.52
CA ASP A 55 19.13 -1.18 -6.33
C ASP A 55 19.14 -0.79 -7.82
N GLY A 56 20.20 -1.19 -8.52
CA GLY A 56 20.36 -0.93 -9.96
C GLY A 56 19.60 -1.91 -10.86
N SER A 57 18.99 -2.95 -10.30
CA SER A 57 18.34 -4.02 -11.06
C SER A 57 16.83 -3.81 -11.18
N ILE A 58 16.21 -3.31 -10.12
CA ILE A 58 14.76 -3.15 -10.03
C ILE A 58 14.38 -1.67 -10.07
N SER A 59 13.53 -1.31 -11.02
CA SER A 59 13.01 0.05 -11.22
C SER A 59 11.51 0.15 -11.00
N ILE A 60 10.78 -0.96 -11.11
CA ILE A 60 9.33 -1.03 -10.96
C ILE A 60 8.97 -2.22 -10.06
N LEU A 61 8.15 -1.96 -9.04
CA LEU A 61 7.39 -3.00 -8.34
C LEU A 61 5.96 -2.98 -8.89
N GLY A 62 5.40 -4.15 -9.19
CA GLY A 62 4.04 -4.24 -9.71
C GLY A 62 3.30 -5.47 -9.18
N SER A 63 1.99 -5.38 -9.14
CA SER A 63 1.08 -6.51 -8.87
C SER A 63 -0.22 -6.25 -9.62
N ASP A 64 -0.95 -7.29 -9.96
CA ASP A 64 -2.22 -7.23 -10.70
C ASP A 64 -3.23 -8.22 -10.11
N ASP A 65 -4.41 -8.36 -10.73
CA ASP A 65 -5.50 -9.29 -10.36
C ASP A 65 -6.11 -9.04 -8.97
N ALA A 66 -5.99 -7.81 -8.46
CA ALA A 66 -6.57 -7.40 -7.18
C ALA A 66 -8.10 -7.18 -7.29
N THR A 67 -8.87 -8.27 -7.20
CA THR A 67 -10.34 -8.23 -7.19
C THR A 67 -10.87 -7.77 -5.83
N THR A 68 -10.96 -8.66 -4.84
CA THR A 68 -11.28 -8.30 -3.43
C THR A 68 -10.04 -7.98 -2.60
N CYS A 69 -8.86 -8.35 -3.09
CA CYS A 69 -7.57 -8.11 -2.46
C CYS A 69 -7.17 -6.63 -2.52
N HIS A 70 -6.09 -6.26 -1.82
CA HIS A 70 -5.54 -4.91 -1.81
C HIS A 70 -4.04 -4.95 -2.08
N ILE A 71 -3.59 -4.13 -3.02
CA ILE A 71 -2.19 -3.79 -3.22
C ILE A 71 -1.84 -2.65 -2.25
N VAL A 72 -0.84 -2.89 -1.42
CA VAL A 72 -0.34 -1.94 -0.43
C VAL A 72 1.07 -1.53 -0.81
N VAL A 73 1.28 -0.21 -0.91
CA VAL A 73 2.61 0.38 -1.10
C VAL A 73 2.96 1.20 0.12
N LEU A 74 4.07 0.88 0.78
CA LEU A 74 4.64 1.68 1.84
C LEU A 74 5.97 2.26 1.36
N ARG A 75 6.13 3.57 1.46
CA ARG A 75 7.32 4.28 1.00
C ARG A 75 7.91 5.15 2.10
N HIS A 76 9.22 5.02 2.31
CA HIS A 76 9.98 5.95 3.13
C HIS A 76 10.57 7.04 2.24
N THR A 77 10.09 8.27 2.40
CA THR A 77 10.42 9.38 1.47
C THR A 77 11.85 9.90 1.59
N GLY A 78 12.55 9.66 2.70
CA GLY A 78 13.93 10.11 2.90
C GLY A 78 14.99 9.34 2.10
N ASN A 79 14.94 8.01 2.18
CA ASN A 79 15.88 7.11 1.49
C ASN A 79 15.28 6.48 0.21
N GLY A 80 13.99 6.69 -0.04
CA GLY A 80 13.26 6.14 -1.19
C GLY A 80 12.91 4.65 -1.07
N ALA A 81 13.17 4.00 0.06
CA ALA A 81 12.79 2.60 0.25
C ALA A 81 11.29 2.43 0.00
N THR A 82 10.94 1.44 -0.81
CA THR A 82 9.56 1.20 -1.27
C THR A 82 9.26 -0.28 -1.14
N CYS A 83 8.23 -0.58 -0.36
CA CYS A 83 7.67 -1.91 -0.16
C CYS A 83 6.35 -2.00 -0.92
N LEU A 84 6.14 -3.08 -1.67
CA LEU A 84 4.87 -3.44 -2.30
C LEU A 84 4.47 -4.83 -1.83
N THR A 85 3.22 -4.98 -1.42
CA THR A 85 2.63 -6.29 -1.11
C THR A 85 1.20 -6.38 -1.63
N HIS A 86 0.75 -7.59 -1.94
CA HIS A 86 -0.60 -7.89 -2.36
C HIS A 86 -1.30 -8.70 -1.27
N CYS A 87 -2.05 -8.00 -0.41
CA CYS A 87 -2.77 -8.57 0.72
C CYS A 87 -4.13 -9.12 0.28
N ASP A 88 -4.50 -10.32 0.73
CA ASP A 88 -5.80 -10.95 0.45
C ASP A 88 -6.68 -11.12 1.68
N GLY A 89 -6.19 -10.69 2.85
CA GLY A 89 -6.90 -10.80 4.12
C GLY A 89 -6.72 -12.12 4.86
N THR A 90 -5.74 -12.94 4.45
CA THR A 90 -5.39 -14.18 5.15
C THR A 90 -4.92 -13.91 6.59
N ASP A 91 -3.92 -13.04 6.80
CA ASP A 91 -3.45 -12.67 8.14
C ASP A 91 -2.87 -11.25 8.18
N THR A 92 -3.76 -10.26 8.00
CA THR A 92 -3.37 -8.84 8.00
C THR A 92 -2.65 -8.39 9.27
N ARG A 93 -2.91 -9.05 10.41
CA ARG A 93 -2.26 -8.75 11.69
C ARG A 93 -0.78 -9.17 11.70
N ALA A 94 -0.42 -10.23 10.98
CA ALA A 94 0.97 -10.63 10.78
C ALA A 94 1.63 -9.89 9.60
N GLU A 95 0.86 -9.62 8.53
CA GLU A 95 1.36 -8.98 7.31
C GLU A 95 1.82 -7.53 7.57
N VAL A 96 1.05 -6.71 8.30
CA VAL A 96 1.43 -5.30 8.52
C VAL A 96 2.74 -5.14 9.29
N PRO A 97 3.00 -5.85 10.40
CA PRO A 97 4.31 -5.87 11.04
C PRO A 97 5.44 -6.31 10.10
N LEU A 98 5.19 -7.27 9.21
CA LEU A 98 6.17 -7.68 8.20
C LEU A 98 6.48 -6.52 7.24
N ILE A 99 5.47 -5.85 6.68
CA ILE A 99 5.63 -4.65 5.84
C ILE A 99 6.46 -3.58 6.54
N MET A 100 6.13 -3.28 7.80
CA MET A 100 6.81 -2.26 8.59
C MET A 100 8.26 -2.63 8.89
N SER A 101 8.54 -3.88 9.26
CA SER A 101 9.90 -4.34 9.52
C SER A 101 10.74 -4.38 8.24
N SER A 102 10.17 -4.81 7.13
CA SER A 102 10.83 -4.85 5.81
C SER A 102 11.23 -3.46 5.33
N ILE A 103 10.43 -2.40 5.57
CA ILE A 103 10.86 -1.05 5.18
C ILE A 103 11.84 -0.44 6.19
N LYS A 104 11.69 -0.76 7.47
CA LYS A 104 12.59 -0.26 8.53
C LYS A 104 14.00 -0.85 8.38
N SER A 105 14.17 -2.06 7.85
CA SER A 105 15.50 -2.62 7.57
C SER A 105 16.30 -1.84 6.51
N PHE A 106 15.63 -1.06 5.64
CA PHE A 106 16.30 -0.15 4.70
C PHE A 106 16.58 1.24 5.31
N SER A 107 16.14 1.47 6.56
CA SER A 107 16.06 2.79 7.17
C SER A 107 17.25 3.14 8.09
N ASP A 108 18.29 2.30 8.17
CA ASP A 108 19.45 2.46 9.07
C ASP A 108 20.16 3.85 9.01
N HIS A 109 19.80 4.72 8.07
CA HIS A 109 20.45 6.01 7.83
C HIS A 109 19.47 7.17 7.51
N ALA A 110 18.16 7.00 7.65
CA ALA A 110 17.20 8.01 7.22
C ALA A 110 16.90 9.04 8.33
N GLN A 111 17.74 10.07 8.43
CA GLN A 111 17.55 11.23 9.34
C GLN A 111 16.46 12.21 8.85
N CYS A 112 15.87 11.98 7.68
CA CYS A 112 14.91 12.88 7.04
C CYS A 112 13.77 12.11 6.36
N GLY A 113 12.64 12.78 6.12
CA GLY A 113 11.47 12.22 5.43
C GLY A 113 10.39 11.70 6.38
N ARG A 114 9.48 10.90 5.82
CA ARG A 114 8.32 10.28 6.48
C ARG A 114 7.91 9.00 5.76
N LEU A 115 7.17 8.16 6.45
CA LEU A 115 6.45 7.04 5.85
C LEU A 115 5.15 7.52 5.19
N GLU A 116 4.90 7.05 3.98
CA GLU A 116 3.66 7.27 3.24
C GLU A 116 3.11 5.91 2.81
N VAL A 117 1.82 5.68 3.04
CA VAL A 117 1.12 4.42 2.71
C VAL A 117 0.07 4.69 1.64
N HIS A 118 -0.05 3.75 0.70
CA HIS A 118 -1.05 3.74 -0.37
C HIS A 118 -1.75 2.38 -0.35
N LEU A 119 -3.08 2.39 -0.41
CA LEU A 119 -3.93 1.19 -0.44
C LEU A 119 -4.82 1.29 -1.67
N VAL A 120 -4.77 0.29 -2.55
CA VAL A 120 -5.53 0.25 -3.81
C VAL A 120 -6.06 -1.16 -4.02
N GLY A 121 -7.32 -1.30 -4.41
CA GLY A 121 -7.96 -2.59 -4.68
C GLY A 121 -9.30 -2.71 -3.97
N GLY A 122 -9.96 -3.85 -4.15
CA GLY A 122 -11.29 -4.09 -3.63
C GLY A 122 -12.40 -3.40 -4.41
N PHE A 123 -13.61 -3.90 -4.24
CA PHE A 123 -14.85 -3.29 -4.73
C PHE A 123 -15.99 -3.56 -3.75
N SER A 124 -17.18 -3.03 -4.01
CA SER A 124 -18.36 -3.36 -3.21
C SER A 124 -18.85 -4.78 -3.55
N ASP A 125 -18.24 -5.80 -2.95
CA ASP A 125 -18.57 -7.21 -3.13
C ASP A 125 -19.63 -7.72 -2.15
N ASP A 126 -20.46 -8.67 -2.59
CA ASP A 126 -21.59 -9.23 -1.80
C ASP A 126 -21.15 -9.88 -0.49
N ARG A 127 -19.91 -10.36 -0.43
CA ARG A 127 -19.34 -11.07 0.71
C ARG A 127 -18.67 -10.13 1.72
N GLN A 128 -18.66 -8.82 1.44
CA GLN A 128 -18.04 -7.79 2.27
C GLN A 128 -16.54 -8.04 2.53
N LEU A 129 -15.86 -8.77 1.65
CA LEU A 129 -14.45 -9.13 1.81
C LEU A 129 -13.55 -7.90 1.66
N SER A 130 -13.81 -7.08 0.64
CA SER A 130 -13.03 -5.87 0.36
C SER A 130 -13.14 -4.88 1.51
N GLN A 131 -14.37 -4.63 2.00
CA GLN A 131 -14.60 -3.74 3.14
C GLN A 131 -13.92 -4.27 4.40
N LYS A 132 -14.01 -5.57 4.68
CA LYS A 132 -13.34 -6.20 5.82
C LYS A 132 -11.83 -6.00 5.75
N LEU A 133 -11.21 -6.26 4.59
CA LEU A 133 -9.77 -6.09 4.39
C LEU A 133 -9.34 -4.62 4.53
N THR A 134 -10.11 -3.68 3.98
CA THR A 134 -9.89 -2.24 4.19
C THR A 134 -9.85 -1.89 5.68
N HIS A 135 -10.82 -2.36 6.47
CA HIS A 135 -10.86 -2.10 7.91
C HIS A 135 -9.67 -2.72 8.65
N GLN A 136 -9.29 -3.96 8.31
CA GLN A 136 -8.14 -4.62 8.90
C GLN A 136 -6.85 -3.84 8.62
N LEU A 137 -6.58 -3.50 7.36
CA LEU A 137 -5.38 -2.75 6.98
C LEU A 137 -5.31 -1.38 7.67
N LEU A 138 -6.38 -0.58 7.62
CA LEU A 138 -6.41 0.72 8.29
C LEU A 138 -6.16 0.59 9.80
N SER A 139 -6.79 -0.40 10.43
CA SER A 139 -6.65 -0.62 11.87
C SER A 139 -5.26 -1.09 12.27
N GLU A 140 -4.63 -1.98 11.49
CA GLU A 140 -3.28 -2.47 11.80
C GLU A 140 -2.20 -1.42 11.53
N PHE A 141 -2.37 -0.57 10.51
CA PHE A 141 -1.47 0.57 10.28
C PHE A 141 -1.60 1.65 11.35
N ASP A 142 -2.82 1.98 11.82
CA ASP A 142 -3.01 2.99 12.89
C ASP A 142 -2.46 2.54 14.25
N ARG A 143 -2.19 1.24 14.43
CA ARG A 143 -1.55 0.68 15.63
C ARG A 143 -0.03 0.76 15.61
N GLN A 144 0.59 1.09 14.48
CA GLN A 144 2.04 1.17 14.39
C GLN A 144 2.55 2.44 15.08
N GLU A 145 3.68 2.31 15.79
CA GLU A 145 4.45 3.43 16.36
C GLU A 145 5.28 4.18 15.30
#